data_AF-A0A2V9SZI0-F1
#
_entry.id   AF-A0A2V9SZI0-F1
#
_cell.length_a   1.000
_cell.length_b   1.000
_cell.length_c   1.000
_cell.angle_alpha   90.00
_cell.angle_beta   90.00
_cell.angle_gamma   90.00
#
_symmetry.space_group_name_H-M   'P 1'
#
loop_
_entity.id
_entity.type
_entity.pdbx_description
1 polymer ?
#
loop_
_entity_poly.entity_id
_entity_poly.type
_entity_poly.pdbx_seq_one_letter_code
_entity_poly.pdbx_strand_id
1 'polypeptide(L)'
;ARYFDKTSRKVGNEFRDYIFEHQPEITPTNLRSFAEKFAADHKLDLPFVVDPKGELAAKISADKNLGVAVGIQHTPTIYVVSNKTQGKPFVEVVDRSKLFELIDTMKREFPLS
;
A
#
# COMPACT_ATOMS: atom_id res chain seq x y z
N ALA A 1 5.24 -0.45 6.00
CA ALA A 1 4.47 -0.48 7.26
C ALA A 1 4.21 -1.89 7.84
N ARG A 2 4.87 -2.97 7.35
CA ARG A 2 4.59 -4.35 7.81
C ARG A 2 4.67 -4.56 9.33
N TYR A 3 5.54 -3.81 10.02
CA TYR A 3 5.63 -3.84 11.48
C TYR A 3 4.34 -3.33 12.13
N PHE A 4 3.90 -2.12 11.78
CA PHE A 4 2.68 -1.50 12.32
C PHE A 4 1.39 -2.23 11.92
N ASP A 5 1.39 -2.95 10.78
CA ASP A 5 0.29 -3.84 10.40
C ASP A 5 0.05 -4.97 11.43
N LYS A 6 1.04 -5.31 12.30
CA LYS A 6 0.88 -6.29 13.38
C LYS A 6 -0.06 -5.80 14.48
N THR A 7 -0.15 -4.50 14.70
CA THR A 7 -1.07 -3.89 15.67
C THR A 7 -2.49 -3.88 15.11
N SER A 8 -2.67 -3.27 13.94
CA SER A 8 -3.91 -3.35 13.16
C SER A 8 -3.68 -2.84 11.74
N ARG A 9 -4.59 -3.18 10.82
CA ARG A 9 -4.58 -2.61 9.46
C ARG A 9 -4.68 -1.08 9.48
N LYS A 10 -5.50 -0.52 10.38
CA LYS A 10 -5.70 0.92 10.53
C LYS A 10 -4.39 1.63 10.88
N VAL A 11 -3.69 1.17 11.92
CA VAL A 11 -2.40 1.74 12.34
C VAL A 11 -1.36 1.63 11.22
N GLY A 12 -1.34 0.51 10.51
CA GLY A 12 -0.48 0.38 9.34
C GLY A 12 -0.78 1.39 8.23
N ASN A 13 -2.06 1.71 7.97
CA ASN A 13 -2.44 2.72 6.98
C ASN A 13 -2.04 4.12 7.45
N GLU A 14 -2.31 4.47 8.71
CA GLU A 14 -1.88 5.75 9.31
C GLU A 14 -0.36 5.95 9.18
N PHE A 15 0.44 4.90 9.39
CA PHE A 15 1.89 5.01 9.18
C PHE A 15 2.27 5.23 7.72
N ARG A 16 1.54 4.63 6.76
CA ARG A 16 1.79 4.88 5.32
C ARG A 16 1.50 6.33 5.00
N ASP A 17 0.36 6.86 5.46
CA ASP A 17 -0.04 8.25 5.23
C ASP A 17 0.97 9.23 5.84
N TYR A 18 1.40 8.98 7.08
CA TYR A 18 2.44 9.76 7.75
C TYR A 18 3.76 9.81 6.95
N ILE A 19 4.20 8.67 6.41
CA ILE A 19 5.41 8.59 5.59
C ILE A 19 5.23 9.29 4.24
N PHE A 20 4.03 9.24 3.64
CA PHE A 20 3.75 9.97 2.40
C PHE A 20 3.74 11.48 2.61
N GLU A 21 3.16 11.97 3.71
CA GLU A 21 3.12 13.39 4.06
C GLU A 21 4.53 13.99 4.23
N HIS A 22 5.43 13.24 4.88
CA HIS A 22 6.81 13.66 5.12
C HIS A 22 7.80 13.17 4.05
N GLN A 23 7.33 12.61 2.93
CA GLN A 23 8.17 11.99 1.90
C GLN A 23 9.34 12.88 1.43
N PRO A 24 9.18 14.21 1.23
CA PRO A 24 10.29 15.08 0.84
C PRO A 24 11.41 15.22 1.88
N GLU A 25 11.10 14.97 3.16
CA GLU A 25 12.05 15.09 4.29
C GLU A 25 12.78 13.78 4.59
N ILE A 26 12.24 12.66 4.13
CA ILE A 26 12.72 11.33 4.47
C ILE A 26 13.91 10.95 3.58
N THR A 27 14.97 10.48 4.25
CA THR A 27 16.15 9.87 3.68
C THR A 27 16.34 8.47 4.27
N PRO A 28 17.17 7.60 3.65
CA PRO A 28 17.46 6.29 4.22
C PRO A 28 18.01 6.35 5.66
N THR A 29 18.72 7.41 6.01
CA THR A 29 19.36 7.55 7.34
C THR A 29 18.38 8.01 8.41
N ASN A 30 17.36 8.82 8.07
CA ASN A 30 16.41 9.35 9.05
C ASN A 30 15.07 8.60 9.11
N LEU A 31 14.80 7.67 8.17
CA LEU A 31 13.54 6.91 8.12
C LEU A 31 13.18 6.23 9.44
N ARG A 32 14.20 5.73 10.17
CA ARG A 32 14.01 5.12 11.49
C ARG A 32 13.43 6.13 12.49
N SER A 33 13.95 7.35 12.53
CA SER A 33 13.50 8.38 13.46
C SER A 33 12.06 8.81 13.18
N PHE A 34 11.63 8.84 11.91
CA PHE A 34 10.22 9.04 11.55
C PHE A 34 9.33 7.90 12.06
N ALA A 35 9.79 6.64 11.93
CA ALA A 35 9.06 5.50 12.49
C ALA A 35 8.97 5.54 14.02
N GLU A 36 10.03 5.99 14.70
CA GLU A 36 10.06 6.16 16.16
C GLU A 36 9.12 7.27 16.61
N LYS A 37 9.11 8.41 15.92
CA LYS A 37 8.18 9.51 16.20
C LYS A 37 6.73 9.06 16.04
N PHE A 38 6.39 8.42 14.93
CA PHE A 38 5.06 7.87 14.73
C PHE A 38 4.68 6.86 15.83
N ALA A 39 5.59 5.95 16.19
CA ALA A 39 5.34 4.99 17.25
C ALA A 39 5.06 5.70 18.59
N ALA A 40 5.85 6.70 18.96
CA ALA A 40 5.66 7.49 20.18
C ALA A 40 4.32 8.23 20.19
N ASP A 41 3.96 8.92 19.11
CA ASP A 41 2.71 9.67 18.97
C ASP A 41 1.48 8.75 19.06
N HIS A 42 1.60 7.52 18.57
CA HIS A 42 0.57 6.49 18.64
C HIS A 42 0.63 5.60 19.90
N LYS A 43 1.54 5.87 20.84
CA LYS A 43 1.77 5.09 22.06
C LYS A 43 2.06 3.61 21.78
N LEU A 44 2.88 3.37 20.76
CA LEU A 44 3.33 2.05 20.31
C LEU A 44 4.83 1.90 20.55
N ASP A 45 5.26 0.67 20.83
CA ASP A 45 6.67 0.33 20.91
C ASP A 45 7.24 0.03 19.53
N LEU A 46 8.41 0.60 19.24
CA LEU A 46 9.26 0.19 18.11
C LEU A 46 10.56 -0.42 18.65
N PRO A 47 10.74 -1.74 18.60
CA PRO A 47 11.92 -2.40 19.16
C PRO A 47 13.17 -2.00 18.38
N PHE A 48 14.32 -2.07 19.05
CA PHE A 48 15.63 -1.82 18.42
C PHE A 48 15.79 -2.67 17.14
N VAL A 49 15.52 -3.97 17.23
CA VAL A 49 15.45 -4.89 16.08
C VAL A 49 13.99 -5.12 15.68
N VAL A 50 13.57 -4.54 14.55
CA VAL A 50 12.18 -4.58 14.05
C VAL A 50 11.79 -5.95 13.50
N ASP A 51 12.72 -6.63 12.86
CA ASP A 51 12.48 -7.89 12.16
C ASP A 51 13.60 -8.91 12.44
N PRO A 52 13.74 -9.38 13.70
CA PRO A 52 14.87 -10.22 14.11
C PRO A 52 14.93 -11.55 13.37
N LYS A 53 13.81 -12.01 12.81
CA LYS A 53 13.70 -13.27 12.07
C LYS A 53 13.62 -13.09 10.55
N GLY A 54 13.61 -11.85 10.04
CA GLY A 54 13.46 -11.57 8.61
C GLY A 54 12.06 -11.86 8.03
N GLU A 55 11.05 -12.06 8.87
CA GLU A 55 9.69 -12.42 8.44
C GLU A 55 8.98 -11.26 7.73
N LEU A 56 9.23 -10.02 8.16
CA LEU A 56 8.65 -8.85 7.50
C LEU A 56 9.33 -8.58 6.16
N ALA A 57 10.65 -8.75 6.08
CA ALA A 57 11.40 -8.69 4.84
C ALA A 57 10.92 -9.76 3.85
N ALA A 58 10.69 -11.00 4.30
CA ALA A 58 10.14 -12.07 3.47
C ALA A 58 8.76 -11.72 2.91
N LYS A 59 7.87 -11.11 3.71
CA LYS A 59 6.55 -10.64 3.26
C LYS A 59 6.65 -9.53 2.21
N ILE A 60 7.59 -8.59 2.37
CA ILE A 60 7.85 -7.52 1.38
C ILE A 60 8.34 -8.13 0.06
N SER A 61 9.27 -9.09 0.11
CA SER A 61 9.74 -9.80 -1.08
C SER A 61 8.63 -10.59 -1.76
N ALA A 62 7.76 -11.24 -0.99
CA ALA A 62 6.61 -11.96 -1.54
C ALA A 62 5.63 -11.03 -2.27
N ASP A 63 5.29 -9.87 -1.70
CA ASP A 63 4.43 -8.87 -2.37
C ASP A 63 5.06 -8.36 -3.67
N LYS A 64 6.37 -8.06 -3.63
CA LYS A 64 7.11 -7.59 -4.81
C LYS A 64 7.12 -8.66 -5.91
N ASN A 65 7.40 -9.91 -5.55
CA ASN A 65 7.41 -11.03 -6.48
C ASN A 65 6.03 -11.27 -7.10
N LEU A 66 4.97 -11.14 -6.30
CA LEU A 66 3.60 -11.19 -6.82
C LEU A 66 3.36 -10.07 -7.85
N GLY A 67 3.76 -8.83 -7.53
CA GLY A 67 3.67 -7.71 -8.46
C GLY A 67 4.39 -7.96 -9.80
N VAL A 68 5.61 -8.50 -9.75
CA VAL A 68 6.35 -8.90 -10.95
C VAL A 68 5.62 -10.01 -11.72
N ALA A 69 5.15 -11.04 -11.02
CA ALA A 69 4.47 -12.18 -11.64
C ALA A 69 3.16 -11.79 -12.35
N VAL A 70 2.44 -10.80 -11.83
CA VAL A 70 1.21 -10.27 -12.47
C VAL A 70 1.47 -9.13 -13.45
N GLY A 71 2.74 -8.81 -13.73
CA GLY A 71 3.13 -7.86 -14.76
C GLY A 71 3.01 -6.38 -14.37
N ILE A 72 3.07 -6.02 -13.09
CA ILE A 72 3.17 -4.61 -12.66
C ILE A 72 4.51 -4.04 -13.13
N GLN A 73 4.47 -2.98 -13.95
CA GLN A 73 5.67 -2.41 -14.59
C GLN A 73 6.10 -1.06 -13.98
N HIS A 74 5.21 -0.36 -13.28
CA HIS A 74 5.50 0.96 -12.72
C HIS A 74 4.76 1.21 -11.41
N THR A 75 5.13 2.30 -10.75
CA THR A 75 4.46 2.80 -9.55
C THR A 75 4.26 4.31 -9.68
N PRO A 76 3.13 4.88 -9.22
CA PRO A 76 1.95 4.18 -8.73
C PRO A 76 1.21 3.44 -9.87
N THR A 77 0.53 2.35 -9.52
CA THR A 77 -0.39 1.60 -10.41
C THR A 77 -1.68 1.39 -9.66
N ILE A 78 -2.81 1.74 -10.29
CA ILE A 78 -4.15 1.63 -9.71
C ILE A 78 -5.02 0.86 -10.71
N TYR A 79 -5.68 -0.20 -10.25
CA TYR A 79 -6.68 -0.92 -11.02
C TYR A 79 -8.07 -0.68 -10.44
N VAL A 80 -9.03 -0.34 -11.30
CA VAL A 80 -10.46 -0.47 -10.98
C VAL A 80 -10.89 -1.85 -11.45
N VAL A 81 -11.45 -2.64 -10.53
CA VAL A 81 -11.84 -4.04 -10.75
C VAL A 81 -13.36 -4.16 -10.66
N SER A 82 -13.96 -4.95 -11.55
CA SER A 82 -15.39 -5.29 -11.54
C SER A 82 -15.64 -6.76 -11.19
N ASN A 83 -16.89 -7.12 -10.92
CA ASN A 83 -17.32 -8.51 -10.67
C ASN A 83 -17.52 -9.34 -11.96
N LYS A 84 -17.12 -8.82 -13.12
CA LYS A 84 -17.23 -9.51 -14.41
C LYS A 84 -16.46 -10.83 -14.37
N THR A 85 -17.10 -11.93 -14.77
CA THR A 85 -16.49 -13.28 -14.72
C THR A 85 -15.86 -13.73 -16.05
N GLN A 86 -16.03 -12.95 -17.13
CA GLN A 86 -15.51 -13.25 -18.46
C GLN A 86 -14.67 -12.09 -19.02
N GLY A 87 -13.60 -12.40 -19.76
CA GLY A 87 -12.70 -11.39 -20.33
C GLY A 87 -11.82 -10.72 -19.27
N LYS A 88 -11.44 -9.47 -19.49
CA LYS A 88 -10.60 -8.67 -18.56
C LYS A 88 -11.50 -7.90 -17.57
N PRO A 89 -11.54 -8.26 -16.28
CA PRO A 89 -12.44 -7.65 -15.30
C PRO A 89 -11.83 -6.44 -14.60
N PHE A 90 -10.80 -5.82 -15.18
CA PHE A 90 -10.11 -4.69 -14.59
C PHE A 90 -9.55 -3.74 -15.64
N VAL A 91 -9.47 -2.47 -15.27
CA VAL A 91 -8.88 -1.40 -16.07
C VAL A 91 -7.82 -0.69 -15.24
N GLU A 92 -6.65 -0.45 -15.82
CA GLU A 92 -5.62 0.37 -15.20
C GLU A 92 -5.96 1.85 -15.35
N VAL A 93 -5.82 2.60 -14.26
CA VAL A 93 -6.03 4.04 -14.23
C VAL A 93 -4.74 4.71 -14.66
N VAL A 94 -4.58 4.90 -15.98
CA VAL A 94 -3.42 5.59 -16.55
C VAL A 94 -3.51 7.10 -16.31
N ASP A 95 -4.70 7.67 -16.49
CA ASP A 95 -5.00 9.07 -16.16
C ASP A 95 -5.74 9.13 -14.81
N ARG A 96 -5.04 9.57 -13.77
CA ARG A 96 -5.58 9.65 -12.40
C ARG A 96 -6.73 10.64 -12.26
N SER A 97 -6.84 11.65 -13.14
CA SER A 97 -7.97 12.58 -13.13
C SER A 97 -9.30 11.89 -13.48
N LYS A 98 -9.22 10.75 -14.20
CA LYS A 98 -10.39 9.94 -14.62
C LYS A 98 -10.76 8.84 -13.64
N LEU A 99 -10.10 8.74 -12.48
CA LEU A 99 -10.33 7.65 -11.53
C LEU A 99 -11.82 7.49 -11.16
N PHE A 100 -12.49 8.59 -10.80
CA PHE A 100 -13.89 8.56 -10.40
C PHE A 100 -14.82 8.25 -11.58
N GLU A 101 -14.56 8.82 -12.75
CA GLU A 101 -15.29 8.50 -13.99
C GLU A 101 -15.21 7.00 -14.34
N LEU A 102 -14.01 6.39 -14.20
CA LEU A 102 -13.79 4.97 -14.42
C LEU A 102 -14.55 4.11 -13.39
N ILE A 103 -14.56 4.51 -12.12
CA ILE A 103 -15.33 3.83 -11.08
C ILE A 103 -16.82 3.87 -11.42
N ASP A 104 -17.36 5.03 -11.80
CA ASP A 104 -18.78 5.19 -12.11
C ASP A 104 -19.19 4.43 -13.38
N THR A 105 -18.32 4.40 -14.38
CA THR A 105 -18.50 3.60 -15.59
C THR A 105 -18.55 2.11 -15.25
N MET A 106 -17.58 1.61 -14.48
CA MET A 106 -17.53 0.19 -14.08
C MET A 106 -18.74 -0.22 -13.23
N LYS A 107 -19.19 0.63 -12.30
CA LYS A 107 -20.40 0.37 -11.49
C LYS A 107 -21.66 0.30 -12.33
N ARG A 108 -21.76 1.12 -13.39
CA ARG A 108 -22.92 1.15 -14.29
C ARG A 108 -22.97 -0.09 -15.19
N GLU A 109 -21.83 -0.50 -15.73
CA GLU A 109 -21.72 -1.67 -16.61
C GLU A 109 -21.81 -2.99 -15.85
N PHE A 110 -21.28 -3.03 -14.62
CA PHE A 110 -21.17 -4.22 -13.80
C PHE A 110 -21.62 -3.94 -12.36
N PRO A 111 -22.93 -3.72 -12.13
CA PRO A 111 -23.44 -3.44 -10.80
C PRO A 111 -23.11 -4.59 -9.84
N LEU A 112 -22.73 -4.23 -8.61
CA LEU A 112 -22.58 -5.20 -7.53
C LEU A 112 -23.98 -5.74 -7.19
N SER A 113 -24.13 -7.06 -7.26
CA SER A 113 -25.35 -7.79 -6.89
C SER A 113 -25.59 -7.79 -5.40
#